data_AF-A0A0F7KBQ8-F1
#
_entry.id   AF-A0A0F7KBQ8-F1
#
_cell.length_a   1.000
_cell.length_b   1.000
_cell.length_c   1.000
_cell.angle_alpha   90.00
_cell.angle_beta   90.00
_cell.angle_gamma   90.00
#
_symmetry.space_group_name_H-M   'P 1'
#
loop_
_entity.id
_entity.type
_entity.pdbx_description
1 polymer ?
#
loop_
_entity_poly.entity_id
_entity_poly.type
_entity_poly.pdbx_seq_one_letter_code
_entity_poly.pdbx_strand_id
1 'polypeptide(L)'
;MKKNILKLILEKIPEVFSKEKTSSGIASSFKVLSPAVAELSAKSISAVEQLYIEIARDATYHYVFETGKALTIPTGMICSNHAGENGEVGYITLARGNSKALSGGTTGGYSIRLPDQVEAATSGHRITVRVIARASGNDQSRFAVAYSTNEVGNSGWHWFNAGSEWSVYTIEYDVPVMKEGCGDFIGILPDSEENLGTDFCYFAITITKNVGIKRILQQKNSMKTIIVSSNCQTGGIAAALQEIFSKDKILAVPYSNHTDDQILEHLYNADIWISSDRFGIAQKCLVTHPKLVLYKIPRLHFTAFHPDLIYTVKISTNEIIKGPSDDYHSAICVWAFKNGLEAADTAALFTLAVFYELGYFSIWKSSVDNFSQSFRSCNLDASLFLPFIVRQGLFMYSINHPKVYVLIRMAKILAMKIGANESILEKDINIADGLTFNVWPVYPEIADFYALPGGSYDWKISIQKKICGLKEYIESCFNVYKEQGLERHDIKFHGRDESVYDRILGPIAGVGK
;
A
#
# COMPACT_ATOMS: atom_id res chain seq x y z
N MET A 1 -4.09 25.42 51.71
CA MET A 1 -2.73 25.82 51.25
C MET A 1 -2.79 26.18 49.77
N LYS A 2 -3.14 27.43 49.46
CA LYS A 2 -3.29 27.95 48.10
C LYS A 2 -2.40 29.18 47.98
N LYS A 3 -1.21 29.05 47.36
CA LYS A 3 -0.44 30.18 46.75
C LYS A 3 0.95 29.84 46.19
N ASN A 4 1.46 28.60 46.24
CA ASN A 4 2.85 28.32 45.84
C ASN A 4 3.06 27.55 44.52
N ILE A 5 2.03 27.30 43.72
CA ILE A 5 2.20 26.52 42.46
C ILE A 5 2.48 27.40 41.23
N LEU A 6 2.17 28.70 41.27
CA LEU A 6 2.36 29.59 40.11
C LEU A 6 3.77 30.19 39.96
N LYS A 7 4.68 29.94 40.92
CA LYS A 7 5.99 30.62 40.96
C LYS A 7 7.16 29.74 40.49
N LEU A 8 6.95 28.44 40.24
CA LEU A 8 8.02 27.52 39.83
C LEU A 8 8.06 27.22 38.32
N ILE A 9 7.12 27.71 37.52
CA ILE A 9 7.00 27.38 36.08
C ILE A 9 7.50 28.52 35.17
N LEU A 10 7.86 29.69 35.71
CA LEU A 10 8.28 30.86 34.91
C LEU A 10 9.80 31.16 34.92
N GLU A 11 10.64 30.33 35.54
CA GLU A 11 12.10 30.61 35.66
C GLU A 11 13.03 29.64 34.91
N LYS A 12 12.53 28.82 33.96
CA LYS A 12 13.38 27.86 33.22
C LYS A 12 13.25 27.85 31.70
N ILE A 13 13.05 29.00 31.06
CA ILE A 13 13.42 29.24 29.65
C ILE A 13 13.86 30.71 29.57
N PRO A 14 15.18 31.02 29.47
CA PRO A 14 15.79 31.17 28.15
C PRO A 14 17.32 30.98 28.10
N GLU A 15 17.80 29.87 27.54
CA GLU A 15 19.14 29.79 26.96
C GLU A 15 19.04 28.92 25.70
N VAL A 16 19.23 29.52 24.52
CA VAL A 16 19.71 28.92 23.25
C VAL A 16 19.49 29.86 22.04
N PHE A 17 18.68 30.92 22.13
CA PHE A 17 18.56 31.91 21.05
C PHE A 17 19.01 33.31 21.48
N SER A 18 20.33 33.51 21.61
CA SER A 18 20.93 34.84 21.48
C SER A 18 22.35 34.71 20.92
N LYS A 19 22.71 35.66 20.03
CA LYS A 19 23.82 35.68 19.04
C LYS A 19 23.33 35.10 17.70
N GLU A 20 23.10 35.87 16.64
CA GLU A 20 23.73 37.12 16.21
C GLU A 20 22.70 38.05 15.56
N LYS A 21 22.78 39.33 15.89
CA LYS A 21 22.30 40.43 15.05
C LYS A 21 23.45 41.43 14.95
N THR A 22 23.98 41.59 13.74
CA THR A 22 24.63 42.83 13.31
C THR A 22 24.05 43.26 11.97
N SER A 23 23.86 44.57 11.90
CA SER A 23 23.01 45.34 11.02
C SER A 23 23.65 45.76 9.69
N SER A 24 22.82 45.92 8.67
CA SER A 24 22.69 47.08 7.74
C SER A 24 22.02 46.54 6.47
N GLY A 25 21.04 47.15 5.82
CA GLY A 25 20.55 48.52 5.79
C GLY A 25 20.26 48.82 4.32
N ILE A 26 19.07 49.38 4.04
CA ILE A 26 18.61 50.09 2.82
C ILE A 26 17.36 49.47 2.18
N ALA A 27 16.32 50.30 2.18
CA ALA A 27 15.02 50.13 1.56
C ALA A 27 15.10 50.30 0.03
N SER A 28 14.23 49.60 -0.72
CA SER A 28 13.44 50.20 -1.80
C SER A 28 12.50 49.20 -2.48
N SER A 29 11.27 49.66 -2.71
CA SER A 29 10.35 49.30 -3.82
C SER A 29 9.86 47.86 -3.94
N PHE A 30 8.60 47.66 -3.50
CA PHE A 30 7.75 46.60 -4.02
C PHE A 30 7.49 46.84 -5.52
N LYS A 31 8.11 46.02 -6.36
CA LYS A 31 7.73 45.83 -7.77
C LYS A 31 7.08 44.45 -7.88
N VAL A 32 5.80 44.45 -8.23
CA VAL A 32 5.03 43.26 -8.59
C VAL A 32 5.71 42.59 -9.79
N LEU A 33 6.06 41.31 -9.67
CA LEU A 33 6.44 40.44 -10.79
C LEU A 33 5.84 39.04 -10.60
N SER A 34 5.23 38.59 -11.68
CA SER A 34 4.46 37.37 -11.88
C SER A 34 5.29 36.08 -11.71
N PRO A 35 4.66 34.90 -11.59
CA PRO A 35 5.36 33.65 -11.32
C PRO A 35 6.08 33.16 -12.59
N ALA A 36 7.42 33.21 -12.56
CA ALA A 36 8.24 32.44 -13.48
C ALA A 36 8.23 30.98 -13.02
N VAL A 37 7.61 30.14 -13.83
CA VAL A 37 7.69 28.68 -13.83
C VAL A 37 9.17 28.28 -13.70
N ALA A 38 9.52 27.67 -12.59
CA ALA A 38 10.81 27.02 -12.42
C ALA A 38 10.80 25.74 -13.26
N GLU A 39 11.30 25.84 -14.50
CA GLU A 39 11.71 24.71 -15.32
C GLU A 39 12.80 23.92 -14.57
N LEU A 40 12.41 22.77 -14.01
CA LEU A 40 13.34 21.68 -13.75
C LEU A 40 13.78 21.12 -15.11
N SER A 41 15.07 21.24 -15.44
CA SER A 41 15.64 20.73 -16.67
C SER A 41 15.38 19.22 -16.79
N ALA A 42 14.55 18.83 -17.77
CA ALA A 42 14.40 17.45 -18.19
C ALA A 42 15.73 16.97 -18.78
N LYS A 43 16.49 16.16 -18.03
CA LYS A 43 17.56 15.35 -18.64
C LYS A 43 16.89 14.43 -19.68
N SER A 44 17.38 14.46 -20.91
CA SER A 44 16.96 13.54 -21.95
C SER A 44 17.25 12.10 -21.51
N ILE A 45 16.21 11.29 -21.38
CA ILE A 45 16.32 9.84 -21.09
C ILE A 45 16.91 9.16 -22.33
N SER A 46 17.97 8.36 -22.17
CA SER A 46 18.62 7.64 -23.27
C SER A 46 17.66 6.64 -23.94
N ALA A 47 17.91 6.28 -25.20
CA ALA A 47 17.06 5.32 -25.93
C ALA A 47 16.96 3.96 -25.22
N VAL A 48 18.05 3.49 -24.61
CA VAL A 48 18.08 2.23 -23.85
C VAL A 48 17.26 2.32 -22.56
N GLU A 49 17.30 3.45 -21.86
CA GLU A 49 16.46 3.67 -20.67
C GLU A 49 14.96 3.72 -21.04
N GLN A 50 14.60 4.25 -22.21
CA GLN A 50 13.22 4.22 -22.69
C GLN A 50 12.75 2.78 -22.95
N LEU A 51 13.58 1.97 -23.61
CA LEU A 51 13.30 0.55 -23.82
C LEU A 51 13.23 -0.23 -22.49
N TYR A 52 14.10 0.09 -21.53
CA TYR A 52 14.06 -0.50 -20.19
C TYR A 52 12.74 -0.18 -19.49
N ILE A 53 12.31 1.08 -19.49
CA ILE A 53 11.02 1.50 -18.93
C ILE A 53 9.86 0.75 -19.61
N GLU A 54 9.92 0.56 -20.93
CA GLU A 54 8.91 -0.19 -21.69
C GLU A 54 8.82 -1.65 -21.22
N ILE A 55 9.95 -2.35 -21.12
CA ILE A 55 9.93 -3.77 -20.75
C ILE A 55 9.70 -3.99 -19.24
N ALA A 56 10.02 -3.02 -18.39
CA ALA A 56 9.93 -3.12 -16.94
C ALA A 56 8.54 -2.76 -16.38
N ARG A 57 7.70 -2.03 -17.14
CA ARG A 57 6.41 -1.47 -16.66
C ARG A 57 5.49 -2.48 -15.98
N ASP A 58 5.44 -3.71 -16.48
CA ASP A 58 4.58 -4.80 -15.96
C ASP A 58 5.39 -6.07 -15.60
N ALA A 59 6.72 -5.95 -15.54
CA ALA A 59 7.60 -7.08 -15.35
C ALA A 59 7.45 -7.68 -13.94
N THR A 60 7.24 -9.00 -13.87
CA THR A 60 7.34 -9.76 -12.62
C THR A 60 8.79 -9.87 -12.16
N TYR A 61 9.72 -9.89 -13.12
CA TYR A 61 11.15 -9.94 -12.84
C TYR A 61 11.90 -9.14 -13.89
N HIS A 62 12.95 -8.45 -13.49
CA HIS A 62 13.90 -7.80 -14.39
C HIS A 62 15.32 -8.15 -13.97
N TYR A 63 16.22 -8.17 -14.94
CA TYR A 63 17.61 -8.52 -14.76
C TYR A 63 18.50 -7.58 -15.55
N VAL A 64 19.58 -7.15 -14.91
CA VAL A 64 20.63 -6.31 -15.50
C VAL A 64 21.85 -7.19 -15.72
N PHE A 65 22.46 -7.11 -16.90
CA PHE A 65 23.56 -8.00 -17.26
C PHE A 65 24.91 -7.67 -16.59
N GLU A 66 24.97 -6.74 -15.64
CA GLU A 66 26.23 -6.16 -15.15
C GLU A 66 26.83 -6.72 -13.84
N THR A 67 26.18 -7.67 -13.14
CA THR A 67 26.69 -8.13 -11.83
C THR A 67 26.68 -9.64 -11.69
N GLY A 68 27.69 -10.33 -12.24
CA GLY A 68 28.19 -11.63 -11.74
C GLY A 68 27.20 -12.76 -11.40
N LYS A 69 26.00 -12.79 -12.00
CA LYS A 69 24.88 -13.68 -11.63
C LYS A 69 24.57 -14.77 -12.67
N ALA A 70 25.41 -14.94 -13.69
CA ALA A 70 25.34 -16.13 -14.52
C ALA A 70 25.61 -17.35 -13.64
N LEU A 71 24.74 -18.36 -13.70
CA LEU A 71 25.03 -19.63 -13.04
C LEU A 71 26.17 -20.35 -13.79
N THR A 72 26.11 -20.35 -15.12
CA THR A 72 27.12 -21.01 -15.97
C THR A 72 27.37 -20.25 -17.26
N ILE A 73 28.66 -20.17 -17.63
CA ILE A 73 29.13 -19.77 -18.97
C ILE A 73 29.77 -21.03 -19.58
N PRO A 74 29.24 -21.56 -20.70
CA PRO A 74 29.76 -22.78 -21.32
C PRO A 74 31.21 -22.64 -21.80
N THR A 75 31.98 -23.72 -21.71
CA THR A 75 33.35 -23.78 -22.24
C THR A 75 33.37 -23.40 -23.73
N GLY A 76 34.20 -22.41 -24.08
CA GLY A 76 34.35 -21.92 -25.45
C GLY A 76 33.49 -20.71 -25.80
N MET A 77 32.47 -20.38 -24.98
CA MET A 77 31.70 -19.15 -25.12
C MET A 77 32.50 -17.95 -24.60
N ILE A 78 32.46 -16.84 -25.33
CA ILE A 78 33.03 -15.57 -24.90
C ILE A 78 31.94 -14.75 -24.21
N CYS A 79 32.26 -14.19 -23.05
CA CYS A 79 31.45 -13.22 -22.33
C CYS A 79 32.35 -12.05 -21.88
N SER A 80 32.21 -10.90 -22.54
CA SER A 80 32.92 -9.67 -22.19
C SER A 80 31.98 -8.72 -21.46
N ASN A 81 32.44 -8.05 -20.41
CA ASN A 81 31.64 -7.08 -19.65
C ASN A 81 32.12 -5.66 -19.97
N HIS A 82 31.17 -4.76 -20.22
CA HIS A 82 31.40 -3.37 -20.54
C HIS A 82 30.65 -2.51 -19.53
N ALA A 83 31.37 -1.87 -18.61
CA ALA A 83 30.77 -0.98 -17.64
C ALA A 83 30.24 0.29 -18.32
N GLY A 84 29.06 0.76 -17.89
CA GLY A 84 28.51 2.02 -18.36
C GLY A 84 29.36 3.22 -17.93
N GLU A 85 29.77 4.06 -18.88
CA GLU A 85 30.43 5.35 -18.62
C GLU A 85 29.47 6.52 -18.93
N ASN A 86 29.61 7.65 -18.24
CA ASN A 86 28.89 8.90 -18.54
C ASN A 86 27.35 8.81 -18.63
N GLY A 87 26.72 7.88 -17.89
CA GLY A 87 25.27 7.71 -17.87
C GLY A 87 24.73 6.75 -18.93
N GLU A 88 25.61 6.09 -19.70
CA GLU A 88 25.22 4.93 -20.50
C GLU A 88 25.05 3.69 -19.63
N VAL A 89 24.14 2.81 -20.04
CA VAL A 89 23.92 1.50 -19.43
C VAL A 89 25.04 0.57 -19.88
N GLY A 90 25.72 -0.12 -18.95
CA GLY A 90 26.66 -1.14 -19.36
C GLY A 90 25.98 -2.46 -19.71
N TYR A 91 26.75 -3.30 -20.40
CA TYR A 91 26.24 -4.45 -21.12
C TYR A 91 27.28 -5.55 -21.15
N ILE A 92 26.85 -6.77 -21.51
CA ILE A 92 27.76 -7.86 -21.84
C ILE A 92 27.72 -8.17 -23.32
N THR A 93 28.84 -8.59 -23.87
CA THR A 93 28.92 -9.15 -25.22
C THR A 93 29.09 -10.66 -25.14
N LEU A 94 28.15 -11.41 -25.72
CA LEU A 94 28.21 -12.86 -25.83
C LEU A 94 28.55 -13.28 -27.26
N ALA A 95 29.51 -14.20 -27.42
CA ALA A 95 29.91 -14.75 -28.72
C ALA A 95 30.33 -16.23 -28.62
N ARG A 96 30.45 -16.91 -29.77
CA ARG A 96 30.90 -18.31 -29.90
C ARG A 96 30.03 -19.30 -29.14
N GLY A 97 28.72 -19.27 -29.39
CA GLY A 97 27.81 -20.25 -28.80
C GLY A 97 28.00 -21.64 -29.39
N ASN A 98 27.75 -22.67 -28.59
CA ASN A 98 27.73 -24.04 -29.09
C ASN A 98 26.39 -24.31 -29.77
N SER A 99 26.37 -24.51 -31.08
CA SER A 99 25.15 -24.79 -31.86
C SER A 99 24.41 -26.08 -31.43
N LYS A 100 25.08 -26.96 -30.67
CA LYS A 100 24.49 -28.19 -30.08
C LYS A 100 24.05 -28.02 -28.62
N ALA A 101 24.08 -26.81 -28.07
CA ALA A 101 23.65 -26.54 -26.70
C ALA A 101 22.18 -26.93 -26.47
N LEU A 102 21.89 -27.60 -25.35
CA LEU A 102 20.52 -27.95 -24.97
C LEU A 102 19.79 -26.72 -24.39
N SER A 103 18.52 -26.54 -24.72
CA SER A 103 17.67 -25.48 -24.16
C SER A 103 17.02 -25.84 -22.82
N GLY A 104 17.14 -27.09 -22.37
CA GLY A 104 16.58 -27.59 -21.12
C GLY A 104 17.60 -27.71 -19.99
N GLY A 105 17.12 -27.98 -18.77
CA GLY A 105 17.94 -28.10 -17.58
C GLY A 105 18.45 -26.74 -17.12
N THR A 106 19.72 -26.65 -16.74
CA THR A 106 20.42 -25.37 -16.54
C THR A 106 20.69 -24.63 -17.85
N THR A 107 20.27 -25.16 -19.00
CA THR A 107 20.61 -24.72 -20.37
C THR A 107 22.10 -24.85 -20.71
N GLY A 108 22.41 -25.06 -21.99
CA GLY A 108 23.77 -25.16 -22.52
C GLY A 108 24.33 -23.83 -23.05
N GLY A 109 23.63 -22.72 -22.83
CA GLY A 109 24.06 -21.36 -23.18
C GLY A 109 24.55 -20.57 -21.97
N TYR A 110 24.65 -19.24 -22.11
CA TYR A 110 24.79 -18.35 -20.96
C TYR A 110 23.53 -18.46 -20.10
N SER A 111 23.69 -19.00 -18.89
CA SER A 111 22.56 -19.41 -18.07
C SER A 111 22.38 -18.53 -16.85
N ILE A 112 21.13 -18.13 -16.60
CA ILE A 112 20.74 -17.25 -15.50
C ILE A 112 19.67 -17.97 -14.69
N ARG A 113 19.99 -18.28 -13.42
CA ARG A 113 19.03 -18.86 -12.47
C ARG A 113 18.01 -17.80 -12.07
N LEU A 114 16.73 -18.13 -12.21
CA LEU A 114 15.64 -17.30 -11.70
C LEU A 114 15.45 -17.54 -10.19
N PRO A 115 15.09 -16.50 -9.41
CA PRO A 115 14.72 -16.69 -8.01
C PRO A 115 13.51 -17.61 -7.85
N ASP A 116 13.45 -18.41 -6.79
CA ASP A 116 12.36 -19.36 -6.51
C ASP A 116 10.97 -18.69 -6.49
N GLN A 117 10.89 -17.42 -6.10
CA GLN A 117 9.64 -16.64 -6.14
C GLN A 117 9.13 -16.39 -7.57
N VAL A 118 10.05 -16.23 -8.53
CA VAL A 118 9.71 -16.04 -9.95
C VAL A 118 9.24 -17.37 -10.54
N GLU A 119 9.96 -18.47 -10.29
CA GLU A 119 9.54 -19.83 -10.65
C GLU A 119 8.12 -20.14 -10.13
N ALA A 120 7.87 -19.92 -8.84
CA ALA A 120 6.56 -20.16 -8.24
C ALA A 120 5.46 -19.29 -8.90
N ALA A 121 5.80 -18.06 -9.31
CA ALA A 121 4.86 -17.15 -9.95
C ALA A 121 4.59 -17.51 -11.42
N THR A 122 5.59 -17.98 -12.16
CA THR A 122 5.47 -18.34 -13.58
C THR A 122 4.82 -19.71 -13.79
N SER A 123 4.96 -20.63 -12.84
CA SER A 123 4.35 -21.96 -12.86
C SER A 123 2.87 -21.93 -13.28
N GLY A 124 2.54 -22.70 -14.34
CA GLY A 124 1.18 -22.80 -14.87
C GLY A 124 0.66 -21.58 -15.63
N HIS A 125 1.51 -20.59 -15.93
CA HIS A 125 1.12 -19.37 -16.62
C HIS A 125 1.86 -19.19 -17.94
N ARG A 126 1.24 -18.46 -18.87
CA ARG A 126 1.94 -17.93 -20.03
C ARG A 126 2.85 -16.80 -19.57
N ILE A 127 4.09 -16.80 -20.02
CA ILE A 127 5.05 -15.74 -19.77
C ILE A 127 5.49 -15.10 -21.07
N THR A 128 5.96 -13.87 -20.95
CA THR A 128 6.65 -13.13 -22.00
C THR A 128 8.03 -12.77 -21.48
N VAL A 129 9.09 -13.24 -22.14
CA VAL A 129 10.48 -12.85 -21.84
C VAL A 129 10.92 -11.84 -22.89
N ARG A 130 11.33 -10.66 -22.44
CA ARG A 130 11.81 -9.56 -23.28
C ARG A 130 13.28 -9.32 -23.00
N VAL A 131 14.12 -9.31 -24.03
CA VAL A 131 15.57 -9.09 -23.93
C VAL A 131 15.93 -7.87 -24.76
N ILE A 132 16.70 -6.94 -24.19
CA ILE A 132 17.24 -5.79 -24.94
C ILE A 132 18.63 -6.17 -25.43
N ALA A 133 18.79 -6.20 -26.76
CA ALA A 133 20.01 -6.63 -27.41
C ALA A 133 20.33 -5.79 -28.66
N ARG A 134 21.59 -5.83 -29.09
CA ARG A 134 22.06 -5.33 -30.40
C ARG A 134 23.25 -6.15 -30.90
N ALA A 135 23.57 -6.04 -32.18
CA ALA A 135 24.80 -6.59 -32.74
C ALA A 135 26.02 -5.88 -32.16
N SER A 136 27.05 -6.65 -31.80
CA SER A 136 28.33 -6.09 -31.38
C SER A 136 29.19 -5.85 -32.63
N GLY A 137 29.58 -4.60 -32.89
CA GLY A 137 30.48 -4.22 -33.99
C GLY A 137 29.85 -4.14 -35.39
N ASN A 138 29.41 -5.27 -35.97
CA ASN A 138 28.84 -5.35 -37.33
C ASN A 138 27.37 -4.88 -37.36
N ASP A 139 26.83 -4.66 -38.57
CA ASP A 139 25.42 -4.27 -38.78
C ASP A 139 24.41 -5.32 -38.29
N GLN A 140 24.82 -6.60 -38.15
CA GLN A 140 23.94 -7.69 -37.70
C GLN A 140 24.67 -8.79 -36.89
N SER A 141 23.94 -9.39 -35.95
CA SER A 141 24.33 -10.61 -35.22
C SER A 141 23.12 -11.53 -35.05
N ARG A 142 23.34 -12.76 -34.57
CA ARG A 142 22.26 -13.72 -34.29
C ARG A 142 22.43 -14.34 -32.91
N PHE A 143 21.32 -14.51 -32.20
CA PHE A 143 21.29 -15.13 -30.88
C PHE A 143 19.97 -15.86 -30.65
N ALA A 144 19.90 -16.72 -29.64
CA ALA A 144 18.67 -17.35 -29.18
C ALA A 144 18.44 -17.17 -27.69
N VAL A 145 17.16 -17.23 -27.31
CA VAL A 145 16.71 -17.20 -25.90
C VAL A 145 15.90 -18.47 -25.64
N ALA A 146 16.06 -19.04 -24.44
CA ALA A 146 15.24 -20.13 -23.95
C ALA A 146 14.83 -19.91 -22.49
N TYR A 147 13.63 -20.36 -22.14
CA TYR A 147 13.19 -20.56 -20.77
C TYR A 147 13.19 -22.06 -20.46
N SER A 148 13.82 -22.48 -19.37
CA SER A 148 13.75 -23.87 -18.88
C SER A 148 13.24 -23.93 -17.46
N THR A 149 12.34 -24.88 -17.18
CA THR A 149 11.86 -25.11 -15.82
C THR A 149 12.77 -26.05 -15.02
N ASN A 150 13.88 -26.51 -15.61
CA ASN A 150 14.77 -27.56 -15.08
C ASN A 150 14.06 -28.83 -14.57
N GLU A 151 12.86 -29.09 -15.08
CA GLU A 151 11.99 -30.14 -14.53
C GLU A 151 10.98 -30.62 -15.59
N VAL A 152 9.86 -29.92 -15.71
CA VAL A 152 8.69 -30.33 -16.49
C VAL A 152 8.64 -29.78 -17.92
N GLY A 153 9.51 -28.82 -18.29
CA GLY A 153 9.54 -28.29 -19.65
C GLY A 153 10.64 -27.28 -19.98
N ASN A 154 10.72 -26.93 -21.26
CA ASN A 154 11.47 -25.78 -21.75
C ASN A 154 10.84 -25.23 -23.05
N SER A 155 11.10 -23.97 -23.38
CA SER A 155 10.58 -23.31 -24.58
C SER A 155 11.23 -23.76 -25.88
N GLY A 156 12.39 -24.43 -25.82
CA GLY A 156 13.29 -24.51 -26.95
C GLY A 156 14.07 -23.20 -27.17
N TRP A 157 15.06 -23.24 -28.06
CA TRP A 157 15.79 -22.05 -28.49
C TRP A 157 14.98 -21.26 -29.51
N HIS A 158 14.67 -20.00 -29.20
CA HIS A 158 14.06 -19.04 -30.12
C HIS A 158 15.11 -18.10 -30.68
N TRP A 159 15.39 -18.20 -31.97
CA TRP A 159 16.44 -17.43 -32.64
C TRP A 159 15.96 -16.06 -33.13
N PHE A 160 16.81 -15.04 -32.96
CA PHE A 160 16.62 -13.66 -33.37
C PHE A 160 17.84 -13.14 -34.12
N ASN A 161 17.63 -12.24 -35.07
CA ASN A 161 18.69 -11.45 -35.69
C ASN A 161 18.69 -10.06 -35.05
N ALA A 162 19.81 -9.67 -34.44
CA ALA A 162 20.01 -8.35 -33.88
C ALA A 162 20.62 -7.41 -34.90
N GLY A 163 20.16 -6.15 -34.94
CA GLY A 163 20.78 -5.08 -35.73
C GLY A 163 21.73 -4.21 -34.89
N SER A 164 22.30 -3.17 -35.49
CA SER A 164 23.23 -2.24 -34.80
C SER A 164 22.59 -1.43 -33.65
N GLU A 165 21.27 -1.26 -33.67
CA GLU A 165 20.52 -0.49 -32.66
C GLU A 165 19.95 -1.37 -31.55
N TRP A 166 19.92 -0.84 -30.33
CA TRP A 166 19.27 -1.50 -29.20
C TRP A 166 17.79 -1.71 -29.48
N SER A 167 17.36 -2.97 -29.41
CA SER A 167 15.99 -3.39 -29.70
C SER A 167 15.49 -4.44 -28.72
N VAL A 168 14.17 -4.53 -28.56
CA VAL A 168 13.53 -5.53 -27.69
C VAL A 168 13.18 -6.78 -28.50
N TYR A 169 13.67 -7.93 -28.04
CA TYR A 169 13.38 -9.25 -28.60
C TYR A 169 12.52 -10.04 -27.62
N THR A 170 11.45 -10.67 -28.12
CA THR A 170 10.40 -11.24 -27.27
C THR A 170 10.17 -12.71 -27.57
N ILE A 171 10.16 -13.54 -26.53
CA ILE A 171 9.61 -14.91 -26.59
C ILE A 171 8.39 -15.00 -25.68
N GLU A 172 7.46 -15.87 -26.06
CA GLU A 172 6.35 -16.27 -25.22
C GLU A 172 6.43 -17.77 -24.93
N TYR A 173 6.12 -18.17 -23.71
CA TYR A 173 6.16 -19.57 -23.32
C TYR A 173 5.03 -19.89 -22.33
N ASP A 174 4.30 -20.98 -22.56
CA ASP A 174 3.33 -21.51 -21.61
C ASP A 174 4.07 -22.41 -20.62
N VAL A 175 4.38 -21.88 -19.44
CA VAL A 175 5.15 -22.60 -18.41
C VAL A 175 4.28 -23.70 -17.82
N PRO A 176 4.69 -24.98 -17.91
CA PRO A 176 3.94 -26.07 -17.28
C PRO A 176 3.84 -25.88 -15.76
N VAL A 177 2.86 -26.53 -15.15
CA VAL A 177 2.73 -26.50 -13.69
C VAL A 177 3.92 -27.23 -13.06
N MET A 178 4.66 -26.51 -12.23
CA MET A 178 5.79 -27.00 -11.43
C MET A 178 5.38 -28.17 -10.54
N LYS A 179 6.26 -29.16 -10.37
CA LYS A 179 6.02 -30.31 -9.47
C LYS A 179 6.83 -30.18 -8.17
N GLU A 180 8.15 -30.16 -8.25
CA GLU A 180 9.06 -30.21 -7.09
C GLU A 180 9.84 -28.91 -6.88
N GLY A 181 9.92 -28.06 -7.91
CA GLY A 181 10.60 -26.77 -7.82
C GLY A 181 12.13 -26.87 -7.98
N CYS A 182 12.59 -27.53 -9.04
CA CYS A 182 14.03 -27.68 -9.35
C CYS A 182 14.65 -26.39 -9.93
N GLY A 183 13.82 -25.37 -10.10
CA GLY A 183 14.02 -23.99 -10.54
C GLY A 183 14.52 -23.64 -11.89
N ASP A 184 14.13 -22.43 -12.25
CA ASP A 184 13.99 -22.03 -13.63
C ASP A 184 15.19 -21.24 -14.12
N PHE A 185 15.41 -21.29 -15.43
CA PHE A 185 16.55 -20.70 -16.08
C PHE A 185 16.15 -19.92 -17.32
N ILE A 186 16.81 -18.78 -17.51
CA ILE A 186 16.92 -18.13 -18.82
C ILE A 186 18.27 -18.49 -19.42
N GLY A 187 18.23 -19.09 -20.61
CA GLY A 187 19.40 -19.35 -21.43
C GLY A 187 19.51 -18.33 -22.55
N ILE A 188 20.74 -17.89 -22.84
CA ILE A 188 21.08 -17.10 -24.02
C ILE A 188 22.17 -17.81 -24.82
N LEU A 189 21.94 -18.01 -26.10
CA LEU A 189 22.87 -18.69 -26.99
C LEU A 189 23.23 -17.78 -28.18
N PRO A 190 24.41 -17.13 -28.18
CA PRO A 190 24.90 -16.44 -29.38
C PRO A 190 25.18 -17.46 -30.50
N ASP A 191 25.25 -17.01 -31.74
CA ASP A 191 25.63 -17.87 -32.86
C ASP A 191 27.08 -18.41 -32.71
N SER A 192 27.35 -19.48 -33.45
CA SER A 192 28.63 -20.19 -33.51
C SER A 192 29.60 -19.63 -34.57
N GLU A 193 29.13 -18.78 -35.48
CA GLU A 193 29.96 -18.16 -36.52
C GLU A 193 30.97 -17.14 -35.96
N GLU A 194 32.00 -16.78 -36.74
CA GLU A 194 33.03 -15.77 -36.40
C GLU A 194 32.50 -14.33 -36.26
N ASN A 195 31.22 -14.17 -35.95
CA ASN A 195 30.60 -12.88 -35.69
C ASN A 195 31.09 -12.32 -34.34
N LEU A 196 31.24 -10.99 -34.30
CA LEU A 196 31.80 -10.21 -33.18
C LEU A 196 30.99 -10.32 -31.86
N GLY A 197 29.79 -10.90 -31.90
CA GLY A 197 28.95 -11.19 -30.74
C GLY A 197 27.66 -10.37 -30.73
N THR A 198 26.87 -10.56 -29.69
CA THR A 198 25.64 -9.78 -29.43
C THR A 198 25.77 -9.12 -28.06
N ASP A 199 25.47 -7.83 -28.00
CA ASP A 199 25.45 -7.06 -26.76
C ASP A 199 24.09 -7.21 -26.07
N PHE A 200 24.07 -7.34 -24.74
CA PHE A 200 22.88 -7.49 -23.91
C PHE A 200 22.96 -6.60 -22.67
N CYS A 201 21.92 -5.81 -22.40
CA CYS A 201 21.89 -4.93 -21.22
C CYS A 201 20.79 -5.29 -20.20
N TYR A 202 19.61 -5.72 -20.66
CA TYR A 202 18.50 -6.11 -19.77
C TYR A 202 17.69 -7.29 -20.29
N PHE A 203 17.07 -8.03 -19.38
CA PHE A 203 15.86 -8.79 -19.70
C PHE A 203 14.77 -8.62 -18.64
N ALA A 204 13.53 -8.82 -19.05
CA ALA A 204 12.36 -8.81 -18.18
C ALA A 204 11.47 -10.02 -18.46
N ILE A 205 10.82 -10.53 -17.41
CA ILE A 205 9.79 -11.57 -17.49
C ILE A 205 8.49 -10.95 -17.04
N THR A 206 7.50 -10.98 -17.91
CA THR A 206 6.12 -10.62 -17.59
C THR A 206 5.29 -11.89 -17.57
N ILE A 207 4.60 -12.15 -16.48
CA ILE A 207 3.58 -13.20 -16.47
C ILE A 207 2.35 -12.64 -17.19
N THR A 208 2.04 -13.22 -18.34
CA THR A 208 0.73 -13.07 -18.96
C THR A 208 -0.24 -13.80 -18.05
N LYS A 209 -0.71 -13.09 -17.00
CA LYS A 209 -1.95 -13.43 -16.33
C LYS A 209 -2.94 -13.68 -17.45
N ASN A 210 -3.68 -14.77 -17.41
CA ASN A 210 -4.75 -15.04 -18.37
C ASN A 210 -5.79 -13.89 -18.30
N VAL A 211 -5.47 -12.77 -18.92
CA VAL A 211 -6.42 -11.79 -19.38
C VAL A 211 -6.99 -12.49 -20.61
N GLY A 212 -8.20 -13.02 -20.47
CA GLY A 212 -8.88 -13.80 -21.50
C GLY A 212 -9.21 -12.99 -22.76
N ILE A 213 -8.22 -12.42 -23.45
CA ILE A 213 -8.41 -11.53 -24.59
C ILE A 213 -8.79 -12.30 -25.86
N LYS A 214 -8.55 -13.62 -25.94
CA LYS A 214 -9.14 -14.46 -27.01
C LYS A 214 -10.56 -14.98 -26.71
N ARG A 215 -11.12 -14.72 -25.52
CA ARG A 215 -12.54 -15.00 -25.20
C ARG A 215 -13.41 -13.73 -25.18
N ILE A 216 -12.82 -12.54 -25.11
CA ILE A 216 -13.54 -11.25 -25.09
C ILE A 216 -14.15 -10.89 -26.46
N LEU A 217 -13.69 -11.49 -27.56
CA LEU A 217 -14.39 -11.36 -28.85
C LEU A 217 -15.51 -12.40 -29.05
N GLN A 218 -15.74 -13.31 -28.08
CA GLN A 218 -16.88 -14.25 -28.09
C GLN A 218 -17.74 -14.26 -26.80
N GLN A 219 -17.38 -13.54 -25.73
CA GLN A 219 -18.28 -13.27 -24.61
C GLN A 219 -18.91 -11.89 -24.74
N LYS A 220 -19.91 -11.80 -25.62
CA LYS A 220 -20.98 -10.80 -25.50
C LYS A 220 -21.67 -10.97 -24.13
N ASN A 221 -21.81 -9.86 -23.39
CA ASN A 221 -22.87 -9.60 -22.42
C ASN A 221 -23.20 -10.69 -21.37
N SER A 222 -22.36 -10.88 -20.35
CA SER A 222 -22.86 -11.44 -19.09
C SER A 222 -22.50 -10.53 -17.91
N MET A 223 -23.53 -10.03 -17.23
CA MET A 223 -23.44 -9.31 -15.96
C MET A 223 -22.70 -10.16 -14.94
N LYS A 224 -21.68 -9.58 -14.28
CA LYS A 224 -20.97 -10.24 -13.18
C LYS A 224 -21.66 -9.99 -11.85
N THR A 225 -21.54 -10.91 -10.92
CA THR A 225 -21.87 -10.71 -9.51
C THR A 225 -20.60 -10.50 -8.69
N ILE A 226 -20.48 -9.32 -8.08
CA ILE A 226 -19.34 -8.90 -7.26
C ILE A 226 -19.80 -8.76 -5.81
N ILE A 227 -19.17 -9.50 -4.91
CA ILE A 227 -19.42 -9.41 -3.46
C ILE A 227 -18.31 -8.58 -2.83
N VAL A 228 -18.68 -7.60 -2.01
CA VAL A 228 -17.74 -6.81 -1.20
C VAL A 228 -17.99 -7.11 0.27
N SER A 229 -16.96 -7.58 0.99
CA SER A 229 -17.04 -7.89 2.41
C SER A 229 -15.88 -7.27 3.18
N SER A 230 -16.19 -6.41 4.14
CA SER A 230 -15.23 -5.80 5.05
C SER A 230 -15.93 -5.37 6.34
N ASN A 231 -15.44 -4.31 6.99
CA ASN A 231 -16.06 -3.64 8.13
C ASN A 231 -17.09 -2.58 7.66
N CYS A 232 -17.28 -1.53 8.45
CA CYS A 232 -18.14 -0.38 8.12
C CYS A 232 -17.85 0.25 6.75
N GLN A 233 -16.62 0.11 6.21
CA GLN A 233 -16.22 0.66 4.90
C GLN A 233 -16.88 -0.04 3.71
N THR A 234 -17.45 -1.24 3.92
CA THR A 234 -18.04 -2.08 2.87
C THR A 234 -19.05 -1.33 2.01
N GLY A 235 -19.97 -0.58 2.64
CA GLY A 235 -21.06 0.10 1.93
C GLY A 235 -20.56 1.14 0.92
N GLY A 236 -19.62 2.00 1.33
CA GLY A 236 -19.08 3.03 0.45
C GLY A 236 -18.25 2.46 -0.71
N ILE A 237 -17.50 1.38 -0.47
CA ILE A 237 -16.74 0.70 -1.53
C ILE A 237 -17.69 0.05 -2.54
N ALA A 238 -18.69 -0.70 -2.06
CA ALA A 238 -19.67 -1.36 -2.92
C ALA A 238 -20.47 -0.36 -3.76
N ALA A 239 -20.93 0.75 -3.15
CA ALA A 239 -21.64 1.81 -3.86
C ALA A 239 -20.77 2.46 -4.95
N ALA A 240 -19.50 2.78 -4.65
CA ALA A 240 -18.60 3.36 -5.63
C ALA A 240 -18.30 2.38 -6.77
N LEU A 241 -18.10 1.09 -6.47
CA LEU A 241 -17.93 0.07 -7.51
C LEU A 241 -19.21 -0.09 -8.35
N GLN A 242 -20.40 0.05 -7.77
CA GLN A 242 -21.66 -0.10 -8.50
C GLN A 242 -21.85 1.03 -9.52
N GLU A 243 -21.41 2.24 -9.18
CA GLU A 243 -21.33 3.38 -10.10
C GLU A 243 -20.28 3.15 -11.21
N ILE A 244 -19.16 2.49 -10.91
CA ILE A 244 -18.11 2.17 -11.88
C ILE A 244 -18.57 1.09 -12.86
N PHE A 245 -19.05 -0.03 -12.34
CA PHE A 245 -19.51 -1.20 -13.08
C PHE A 245 -21.04 -1.26 -13.13
N SER A 246 -21.66 -0.27 -13.77
CA SER A 246 -23.12 -0.07 -13.76
C SER A 246 -23.95 -1.24 -14.33
N LYS A 247 -23.32 -2.15 -15.08
CA LYS A 247 -23.95 -3.34 -15.64
C LYS A 247 -23.78 -4.59 -14.77
N ASP A 248 -22.85 -4.57 -13.83
CA ASP A 248 -22.58 -5.67 -12.92
C ASP A 248 -23.45 -5.54 -11.66
N LYS A 249 -23.74 -6.66 -11.01
CA LYS A 249 -24.46 -6.71 -9.73
C LYS A 249 -23.45 -6.67 -8.60
N ILE A 250 -23.46 -5.60 -7.80
CA ILE A 250 -22.56 -5.47 -6.66
C ILE A 250 -23.35 -5.56 -5.35
N LEU A 251 -22.90 -6.43 -4.45
CA LEU A 251 -23.53 -6.65 -3.15
C LEU A 251 -22.56 -6.29 -2.02
N ALA A 252 -23.03 -5.45 -1.10
CA ALA A 252 -22.35 -5.15 0.15
C ALA A 252 -22.74 -6.18 1.21
N VAL A 253 -21.77 -6.97 1.66
CA VAL A 253 -21.94 -8.04 2.67
C VAL A 253 -20.97 -7.77 3.83
N PRO A 254 -21.25 -6.80 4.72
CA PRO A 254 -20.36 -6.44 5.82
C PRO A 254 -20.28 -7.53 6.88
N TYR A 255 -19.09 -7.77 7.44
CA TYR A 255 -18.84 -8.81 8.43
C TYR A 255 -19.61 -8.63 9.74
N SER A 256 -19.94 -7.40 10.10
CA SER A 256 -20.70 -7.11 11.32
C SER A 256 -22.12 -7.67 11.29
N ASN A 257 -22.66 -7.91 10.09
CA ASN A 257 -24.06 -8.28 9.88
C ASN A 257 -24.21 -9.69 9.30
N HIS A 258 -23.10 -10.39 9.03
CA HIS A 258 -23.11 -11.70 8.37
C HIS A 258 -22.17 -12.68 9.07
N THR A 259 -22.67 -13.90 9.31
CA THR A 259 -21.86 -15.04 9.72
C THR A 259 -21.01 -15.56 8.56
N ASP A 260 -20.03 -16.41 8.84
CA ASP A 260 -19.21 -17.02 7.79
C ASP A 260 -20.03 -17.85 6.80
N ASP A 261 -21.07 -18.54 7.28
CA ASP A 261 -21.97 -19.33 6.44
C ASP A 261 -22.84 -18.43 5.54
N GLN A 262 -23.35 -17.32 6.06
CA GLN A 262 -24.10 -16.34 5.25
C GLN A 262 -23.22 -15.68 4.19
N ILE A 263 -21.95 -15.39 4.50
CA ILE A 263 -20.99 -14.92 3.50
C ILE A 263 -20.78 -15.99 2.43
N LEU A 264 -20.56 -17.24 2.84
CA LEU A 264 -20.36 -18.37 1.92
C LEU A 264 -21.57 -18.56 0.99
N GLU A 265 -22.79 -18.39 1.49
CA GLU A 265 -24.03 -18.41 0.69
C GLU A 265 -24.01 -17.38 -0.46
N HIS A 266 -23.56 -16.16 -0.18
CA HIS A 266 -23.39 -15.13 -1.21
C HIS A 266 -22.29 -15.48 -2.22
N LEU A 267 -21.24 -16.19 -1.79
CA LEU A 267 -20.10 -16.53 -2.63
C LEU A 267 -20.38 -17.64 -3.65
N TYR A 268 -21.34 -18.54 -3.39
CA TYR A 268 -21.65 -19.65 -4.31
C TYR A 268 -21.99 -19.22 -5.74
N ASN A 269 -22.58 -18.03 -5.91
CA ASN A 269 -22.98 -17.50 -7.22
C ASN A 269 -22.18 -16.24 -7.61
N ALA A 270 -21.10 -15.93 -6.88
CA ALA A 270 -20.29 -14.76 -7.16
C ALA A 270 -19.23 -15.05 -8.22
N ASP A 271 -18.96 -14.08 -9.09
CA ASP A 271 -17.82 -14.12 -9.99
C ASP A 271 -16.56 -13.56 -9.30
N ILE A 272 -16.76 -12.55 -8.45
CA ILE A 272 -15.69 -11.84 -7.78
C ILE A 272 -16.03 -11.66 -6.30
N TRP A 273 -15.07 -11.94 -5.43
CA TRP A 273 -15.10 -11.57 -4.03
C TRP A 273 -14.00 -10.56 -3.70
N ILE A 274 -14.41 -9.42 -3.17
CA ILE A 274 -13.54 -8.36 -2.68
C ILE A 274 -13.60 -8.40 -1.15
N SER A 275 -12.48 -8.68 -0.50
CA SER A 275 -12.49 -8.97 0.93
C SER A 275 -11.28 -8.39 1.65
N SER A 276 -11.47 -7.84 2.85
CA SER A 276 -10.36 -7.38 3.69
C SER A 276 -9.82 -8.45 4.64
N ASP A 277 -10.58 -9.52 4.87
CA ASP A 277 -10.28 -10.58 5.84
C ASP A 277 -11.05 -11.87 5.51
N ARG A 278 -11.07 -12.83 6.45
CA ARG A 278 -11.82 -14.09 6.44
C ARG A 278 -11.53 -14.95 5.21
N PHE A 279 -10.30 -14.89 4.70
CA PHE A 279 -9.87 -15.63 3.50
C PHE A 279 -9.92 -17.16 3.66
N GLY A 280 -10.03 -17.68 4.88
CA GLY A 280 -10.31 -19.10 5.13
C GLY A 280 -11.65 -19.56 4.54
N ILE A 281 -12.63 -18.65 4.38
CA ILE A 281 -13.90 -18.95 3.69
C ILE A 281 -13.65 -19.16 2.20
N ALA A 282 -12.70 -18.44 1.59
CA ALA A 282 -12.36 -18.56 0.17
C ALA A 282 -11.96 -20.00 -0.15
N GLN A 283 -11.17 -20.63 0.72
CA GLN A 283 -10.68 -21.99 0.50
C GLN A 283 -11.83 -23.01 0.45
N LYS A 284 -12.85 -22.86 1.28
CA LYS A 284 -14.05 -23.70 1.25
C LYS A 284 -14.85 -23.49 -0.05
N CYS A 285 -14.99 -22.23 -0.48
CA CYS A 285 -15.72 -21.89 -1.69
C CYS A 285 -14.99 -22.32 -2.97
N LEU A 286 -13.66 -22.21 -3.04
CA LEU A 286 -12.88 -22.55 -4.22
C LEU A 286 -12.91 -24.05 -4.57
N VAL A 287 -13.20 -24.92 -3.60
CA VAL A 287 -13.42 -26.36 -3.85
C VAL A 287 -14.68 -26.59 -4.69
N THR A 288 -15.75 -25.86 -4.40
CA THR A 288 -17.07 -26.03 -5.04
C THR A 288 -17.31 -25.07 -6.20
N HIS A 289 -16.63 -23.92 -6.20
CA HIS A 289 -16.71 -22.86 -7.20
C HIS A 289 -15.32 -22.35 -7.57
N PRO A 290 -14.52 -23.13 -8.33
CA PRO A 290 -13.12 -22.83 -8.63
C PRO A 290 -12.92 -21.60 -9.53
N LYS A 291 -14.01 -20.99 -10.04
CA LYS A 291 -13.98 -19.80 -10.90
C LYS A 291 -14.06 -18.48 -10.13
N LEU A 292 -14.32 -18.52 -8.82
CA LEU A 292 -14.37 -17.32 -7.99
C LEU A 292 -13.02 -16.59 -8.00
N VAL A 293 -13.03 -15.31 -8.35
CA VAL A 293 -11.82 -14.47 -8.30
C VAL A 293 -11.80 -13.68 -7.00
N LEU A 294 -10.69 -13.77 -6.25
CA LEU A 294 -10.51 -13.05 -4.99
C LEU A 294 -9.61 -11.81 -5.16
N TYR A 295 -10.10 -10.67 -4.68
CA TYR A 295 -9.31 -9.45 -4.49
C TYR A 295 -9.23 -9.07 -3.02
N LYS A 296 -8.00 -8.91 -2.52
CA LYS A 296 -7.75 -8.36 -1.18
C LYS A 296 -7.85 -6.85 -1.19
N ILE A 297 -8.44 -6.26 -0.15
CA ILE A 297 -8.48 -4.81 0.07
C ILE A 297 -7.97 -4.45 1.47
N PRO A 298 -7.30 -3.30 1.63
CA PRO A 298 -6.83 -2.85 2.93
C PRO A 298 -8.02 -2.37 3.77
N ARG A 299 -7.94 -2.60 5.09
CA ARG A 299 -8.79 -1.87 6.04
C ARG A 299 -8.17 -0.50 6.25
N LEU A 300 -8.86 0.56 5.84
CA LEU A 300 -8.33 1.91 6.00
C LEU A 300 -8.36 2.30 7.48
N HIS A 301 -7.18 2.51 8.05
CA HIS A 301 -6.97 2.91 9.43
C HIS A 301 -5.87 3.98 9.53
N PHE A 302 -6.19 5.15 10.10
CA PHE A 302 -5.28 6.29 10.20
C PHE A 302 -5.51 7.05 11.51
N THR A 303 -4.53 7.00 12.41
CA THR A 303 -4.68 7.47 13.79
C THR A 303 -4.12 8.86 14.04
N ALA A 304 -3.34 9.43 13.11
CA ALA A 304 -2.64 10.69 13.34
C ALA A 304 -3.57 11.87 13.67
N PHE A 305 -4.79 11.89 13.12
CA PHE A 305 -5.79 12.93 13.43
C PHE A 305 -6.51 12.71 14.77
N HIS A 306 -6.60 11.46 15.23
CA HIS A 306 -7.37 11.07 16.42
C HIS A 306 -6.52 10.17 17.33
N PRO A 307 -5.37 10.64 17.83
CA PRO A 307 -4.42 9.82 18.56
C PRO A 307 -4.86 9.45 19.98
N ASP A 308 -5.90 10.09 20.51
CA ASP A 308 -6.55 9.75 21.77
C ASP A 308 -7.66 8.70 21.59
N LEU A 309 -8.13 8.47 20.36
CA LEU A 309 -9.18 7.51 20.09
C LEU A 309 -8.63 6.07 20.15
N ILE A 310 -9.22 5.26 21.03
CA ILE A 310 -8.91 3.85 21.24
C ILE A 310 -10.17 2.97 21.34
N TYR A 311 -9.95 1.66 21.26
CA TYR A 311 -10.89 0.64 21.70
C TYR A 311 -10.50 0.14 23.09
N THR A 312 -11.48 -0.34 23.86
CA THR A 312 -11.23 -0.99 25.16
C THR A 312 -11.95 -2.32 25.28
N VAL A 313 -11.39 -3.22 26.07
CA VAL A 313 -11.95 -4.55 26.34
C VAL A 313 -11.96 -4.85 27.83
N LYS A 314 -12.85 -5.74 28.25
CA LYS A 314 -12.80 -6.33 29.60
C LYS A 314 -11.63 -7.31 29.68
N ILE A 315 -10.86 -7.28 30.76
CA ILE A 315 -9.75 -8.22 30.98
C ILE A 315 -10.31 -9.63 31.19
N SER A 316 -11.38 -9.74 31.97
CA SER A 316 -12.02 -10.99 32.37
C SER A 316 -12.60 -11.78 31.20
N THR A 317 -13.25 -11.11 30.24
CA THR A 317 -13.98 -11.75 29.13
C THR A 317 -13.40 -11.47 27.74
N ASN A 318 -12.49 -10.50 27.62
CA ASN A 318 -12.01 -9.95 26.35
C ASN A 318 -13.13 -9.36 25.45
N GLU A 319 -14.31 -9.09 26.03
CA GLU A 319 -15.42 -8.43 25.34
C GLU A 319 -15.13 -6.95 25.14
N ILE A 320 -15.57 -6.41 24.00
CA ILE A 320 -15.48 -4.98 23.71
C ILE A 320 -16.37 -4.21 24.69
N ILE A 321 -15.83 -3.16 25.29
CA ILE A 321 -16.57 -2.25 26.16
C ILE A 321 -17.22 -1.17 25.30
N LYS A 322 -18.46 -0.79 25.64
CA LYS A 322 -19.15 0.32 24.97
C LYS A 322 -18.81 1.65 25.65
N GLY A 323 -18.52 2.66 24.87
CA GLY A 323 -18.36 4.06 25.28
C GLY A 323 -19.56 4.92 24.85
N PRO A 324 -19.48 6.25 25.06
CA PRO A 324 -20.51 7.18 24.60
C PRO A 324 -20.70 7.18 23.08
N SER A 325 -19.68 6.75 22.34
CA SER A 325 -19.65 6.73 20.88
C SER A 325 -19.45 5.31 20.34
N ASP A 326 -20.34 4.40 20.76
CA ASP A 326 -20.26 2.96 20.46
C ASP A 326 -18.97 2.34 20.98
N ASP A 327 -18.14 1.70 20.16
CA ASP A 327 -16.91 1.03 20.59
C ASP A 327 -15.72 2.00 20.87
N TYR A 328 -15.94 3.31 20.68
CA TYR A 328 -14.88 4.32 20.77
C TYR A 328 -14.73 4.94 22.15
N HIS A 329 -13.47 5.14 22.55
CA HIS A 329 -13.10 5.78 23.80
C HIS A 329 -11.94 6.75 23.64
N SER A 330 -11.90 7.75 24.51
CA SER A 330 -10.70 8.55 24.77
C SER A 330 -9.79 7.76 25.72
N ALA A 331 -8.52 7.60 25.35
CA ALA A 331 -7.53 6.94 26.18
C ALA A 331 -7.31 7.71 27.48
N ILE A 332 -7.28 9.05 27.42
CA ILE A 332 -7.17 9.89 28.61
C ILE A 332 -8.38 9.69 29.54
N CYS A 333 -9.61 9.69 29.01
CA CYS A 333 -10.81 9.45 29.82
C CYS A 333 -10.81 8.06 30.47
N VAL A 334 -10.44 7.01 29.73
CA VAL A 334 -10.39 5.64 30.29
C VAL A 334 -9.36 5.59 31.41
N TRP A 335 -8.15 6.10 31.17
CA TRP A 335 -7.09 6.13 32.17
C TRP A 335 -7.51 6.90 33.43
N ALA A 336 -8.13 8.06 33.26
CA ALA A 336 -8.61 8.89 34.36
C ALA A 336 -9.70 8.17 35.19
N PHE A 337 -10.66 7.51 34.52
CA PHE A 337 -11.69 6.72 35.20
C PHE A 337 -11.10 5.57 36.01
N LYS A 338 -10.14 4.82 35.42
CA LYS A 338 -9.45 3.73 36.09
C LYS A 338 -8.72 4.18 37.35
N ASN A 339 -8.16 5.38 37.33
CA ASN A 339 -7.43 5.99 38.44
C ASN A 339 -8.33 6.83 39.38
N GLY A 340 -9.64 6.85 39.16
CA GLY A 340 -10.60 7.49 40.06
C GLY A 340 -10.58 9.01 40.05
N LEU A 341 -10.13 9.63 38.96
CA LEU A 341 -10.21 11.07 38.79
C LEU A 341 -11.65 11.52 38.59
N GLU A 342 -11.93 12.76 38.98
CA GLU A 342 -13.19 13.44 38.67
C GLU A 342 -13.12 14.11 37.28
N ALA A 343 -14.28 14.47 36.73
CA ALA A 343 -14.37 15.03 35.38
C ALA A 343 -13.57 16.34 35.22
N ALA A 344 -13.55 17.18 36.27
CA ALA A 344 -12.81 18.44 36.26
C ALA A 344 -11.29 18.24 36.22
N ASP A 345 -10.76 17.29 37.02
CA ASP A 345 -9.34 16.96 37.03
C ASP A 345 -8.92 16.28 35.73
N THR A 346 -9.81 15.45 35.17
CA THR A 346 -9.61 14.81 33.86
C THR A 346 -9.51 15.83 32.74
N ALA A 347 -10.36 16.87 32.74
CA ALA A 347 -10.33 17.92 31.73
C ALA A 347 -8.99 18.68 31.72
N ALA A 348 -8.33 18.82 32.88
CA ALA A 348 -7.02 19.45 32.99
C ALA A 348 -5.88 18.64 32.33
N LEU A 349 -6.11 17.37 31.97
CA LEU A 349 -5.16 16.54 31.24
C LEU A 349 -5.18 16.78 29.73
N PHE A 350 -6.22 17.41 29.18
CA PHE A 350 -6.33 17.72 27.75
C PHE A 350 -5.61 19.03 27.45
N THR A 351 -4.30 18.94 27.28
CA THR A 351 -3.43 20.08 26.99
C THR A 351 -2.38 19.74 25.95
N LEU A 352 -1.90 20.76 25.23
CA LEU A 352 -0.80 20.65 24.28
C LEU A 352 0.42 19.90 24.87
N ALA A 353 0.80 20.23 26.10
CA ALA A 353 1.96 19.64 26.76
C ALA A 353 1.77 18.14 27.02
N VAL A 354 0.59 17.73 27.50
CA VAL A 354 0.26 16.32 27.70
C VAL A 354 0.24 15.57 26.37
N PHE A 355 -0.36 16.14 25.33
CA PHE A 355 -0.41 15.53 24.00
C PHE A 355 1.00 15.34 23.41
N TYR A 356 1.91 16.28 23.66
CA TYR A 356 3.30 16.16 23.25
C TYR A 356 4.00 14.99 23.94
N GLU A 357 3.90 14.91 25.27
CA GLU A 357 4.51 13.82 26.04
C GLU A 357 3.91 12.45 25.68
N LEU A 358 2.60 12.38 25.41
CA LEU A 358 1.91 11.17 24.94
C LEU A 358 2.28 10.79 23.49
N GLY A 359 3.05 11.62 22.78
CA GLY A 359 3.50 11.38 21.41
C GLY A 359 2.40 11.56 20.36
N TYR A 360 1.35 12.33 20.65
CA TYR A 360 0.21 12.53 19.73
C TYR A 360 0.63 13.19 18.40
N PHE A 361 1.71 13.97 18.41
CA PHE A 361 2.25 14.66 17.23
C PHE A 361 3.25 13.84 16.40
N SER A 362 3.64 12.64 16.85
CA SER A 362 4.64 11.79 16.17
C SER A 362 4.03 10.61 15.40
N ILE A 363 2.71 10.58 15.20
CA ILE A 363 1.98 9.41 14.66
C ILE A 363 1.81 9.47 13.13
N TRP A 364 2.06 10.61 12.50
CA TRP A 364 1.86 10.78 11.05
C TRP A 364 2.64 9.77 10.22
N LYS A 365 3.96 9.66 10.47
CA LYS A 365 4.84 8.78 9.69
C LYS A 365 4.40 7.32 9.78
N SER A 366 4.16 6.81 10.99
CA SER A 366 3.72 5.42 11.17
C SER A 366 2.34 5.18 10.53
N SER A 367 1.44 6.16 10.55
CA SER A 367 0.14 6.05 9.88
C SER A 367 0.27 5.96 8.35
N VAL A 368 1.16 6.76 7.74
CA VAL A 368 1.45 6.72 6.29
C VAL A 368 2.16 5.43 5.90
N ASP A 369 3.12 4.99 6.70
CA ASP A 369 3.86 3.74 6.48
C ASP A 369 2.90 2.53 6.56
N ASN A 370 1.99 2.52 7.54
CA ASN A 370 0.95 1.49 7.68
C ASN A 370 0.01 1.45 6.48
N PHE A 371 -0.43 2.61 5.96
CA PHE A 371 -1.23 2.66 4.73
C PHE A 371 -0.45 2.07 3.55
N SER A 372 0.77 2.53 3.33
CA SER A 372 1.63 2.06 2.24
C SER A 372 1.81 0.54 2.30
N GLN A 373 2.09 0.00 3.50
CA GLN A 373 2.25 -1.42 3.72
C GLN A 373 0.94 -2.21 3.47
N SER A 374 -0.21 -1.67 3.88
CA SER A 374 -1.51 -2.32 3.69
C SER A 374 -1.93 -2.40 2.22
N PHE A 375 -1.60 -1.37 1.43
CA PHE A 375 -1.84 -1.37 -0.02
C PHE A 375 -0.93 -2.39 -0.72
N ARG A 376 0.36 -2.40 -0.37
CA ARG A 376 1.33 -3.39 -0.88
C ARG A 376 0.89 -4.82 -0.57
N SER A 377 0.45 -5.12 0.65
CA SER A 377 -0.01 -6.47 1.02
C SER A 377 -1.29 -6.91 0.28
N CYS A 378 -2.03 -5.95 -0.26
CA CYS A 378 -3.20 -6.18 -1.11
C CYS A 378 -2.88 -6.13 -2.61
N ASN A 379 -1.61 -5.99 -2.99
CA ASN A 379 -1.17 -5.75 -4.38
C ASN A 379 -1.92 -4.57 -5.03
N LEU A 380 -2.07 -3.46 -4.29
CA LEU A 380 -2.63 -2.20 -4.76
C LEU A 380 -1.55 -1.11 -4.73
N ASP A 381 -1.64 -0.16 -5.65
CA ASP A 381 -0.66 0.92 -5.74
C ASP A 381 -1.01 2.07 -4.78
N ALA A 382 -0.19 2.20 -3.73
CA ALA A 382 -0.31 3.29 -2.76
C ALA A 382 0.03 4.67 -3.35
N SER A 383 0.84 4.72 -4.42
CA SER A 383 1.26 5.98 -5.07
C SER A 383 0.08 6.69 -5.75
N LEU A 384 -0.92 5.92 -6.20
CA LEU A 384 -2.18 6.44 -6.73
C LEU A 384 -3.15 6.86 -5.61
N PHE A 385 -2.96 6.42 -4.37
CA PHE A 385 -3.91 6.65 -3.28
C PHE A 385 -3.48 7.78 -2.34
N LEU A 386 -2.29 7.65 -1.74
CA LEU A 386 -1.83 8.50 -0.64
C LEU A 386 -1.72 9.98 -1.02
N PRO A 387 -1.04 10.36 -2.12
CA PRO A 387 -0.92 11.77 -2.49
C PRO A 387 -2.29 12.40 -2.78
N PHE A 388 -3.23 11.63 -3.33
CA PHE A 388 -4.57 12.11 -3.62
C PHE A 388 -5.32 12.49 -2.34
N ILE A 389 -5.36 11.61 -1.34
CA ILE A 389 -6.14 11.86 -0.11
C ILE A 389 -5.47 12.89 0.81
N VAL A 390 -4.13 12.89 0.91
CA VAL A 390 -3.40 13.81 1.79
C VAL A 390 -3.59 15.27 1.35
N ARG A 391 -3.63 15.52 0.04
CA ARG A 391 -3.88 16.88 -0.51
C ARG A 391 -5.27 17.42 -0.18
N GLN A 392 -6.22 16.58 0.22
CA GLN A 392 -7.58 17.00 0.58
C GLN A 392 -7.70 17.44 2.06
N GLY A 393 -6.60 17.41 2.82
CA GLY A 393 -6.57 17.77 4.24
C GLY A 393 -7.16 16.68 5.14
N LEU A 394 -8.10 17.04 6.02
CA LEU A 394 -8.73 16.08 6.94
C LEU A 394 -9.59 15.07 6.15
N PHE A 395 -9.10 13.84 6.02
CA PHE A 395 -9.73 12.78 5.21
C PHE A 395 -10.39 11.65 6.03
N MET A 396 -10.42 11.78 7.36
CA MET A 396 -11.04 10.82 8.28
C MET A 396 -12.06 11.49 9.21
N TYR A 397 -13.12 10.76 9.55
CA TYR A 397 -14.06 11.08 10.64
C TYR A 397 -13.69 10.41 11.96
N SER A 398 -12.95 9.30 11.92
CA SER A 398 -12.43 8.58 13.09
C SER A 398 -11.15 7.85 12.70
N ILE A 399 -10.60 6.96 13.53
CA ILE A 399 -9.42 6.18 13.15
C ILE A 399 -9.67 5.21 11.98
N ASN A 400 -10.91 4.77 11.74
CA ASN A 400 -11.27 3.77 10.72
C ASN A 400 -12.50 4.16 9.87
N HIS A 401 -13.06 5.36 10.06
CA HIS A 401 -14.12 5.92 9.21
C HIS A 401 -13.54 7.00 8.30
N PRO A 402 -13.07 6.64 7.09
CA PRO A 402 -12.63 7.63 6.11
C PRO A 402 -13.81 8.40 5.51
N LYS A 403 -13.54 9.60 4.99
CA LYS A 403 -14.51 10.36 4.18
C LYS A 403 -14.83 9.62 2.88
N VAL A 404 -16.03 9.84 2.33
CA VAL A 404 -16.50 9.11 1.14
C VAL A 404 -15.54 9.17 -0.05
N TYR A 405 -14.88 10.30 -0.31
CA TYR A 405 -13.94 10.42 -1.44
C TYR A 405 -12.71 9.50 -1.31
N VAL A 406 -12.32 9.13 -0.09
CA VAL A 406 -11.24 8.18 0.17
C VAL A 406 -11.68 6.77 -0.24
N LEU A 407 -12.93 6.39 0.10
CA LEU A 407 -13.51 5.11 -0.32
C LEU A 407 -13.68 5.06 -1.83
N ILE A 408 -14.13 6.15 -2.46
CA ILE A 408 -14.21 6.29 -3.92
C ILE A 408 -12.83 6.10 -4.55
N ARG A 409 -11.77 6.72 -4.02
CA ARG A 409 -10.42 6.57 -4.55
C ARG A 409 -9.94 5.12 -4.46
N MET A 410 -10.20 4.45 -3.33
CA MET A 410 -9.88 3.02 -3.18
C MET A 410 -10.65 2.15 -4.18
N ALA A 411 -11.95 2.41 -4.36
CA ALA A 411 -12.79 1.70 -5.32
C ALA A 411 -12.30 1.88 -6.77
N LYS A 412 -11.84 3.08 -7.16
CA LYS A 412 -11.25 3.33 -8.49
C LYS A 412 -9.98 2.52 -8.73
N ILE A 413 -9.04 2.52 -7.76
CA ILE A 413 -7.79 1.74 -7.86
C ILE A 413 -8.11 0.24 -7.92
N LEU A 414 -9.07 -0.22 -7.13
CA LEU A 414 -9.54 -1.59 -7.16
C LEU A 414 -10.23 -1.95 -8.47
N ALA A 415 -11.03 -1.04 -9.04
CA ALA A 415 -11.67 -1.24 -10.33
C ALA A 415 -10.64 -1.42 -11.45
N MET A 416 -9.54 -0.65 -11.45
CA MET A 416 -8.43 -0.86 -12.38
C MET A 416 -7.86 -2.27 -12.25
N LYS A 417 -7.68 -2.74 -11.03
CA LYS A 417 -7.23 -4.11 -10.76
C LYS A 417 -8.20 -5.19 -11.26
N ILE A 418 -9.49 -4.91 -11.26
CA ILE A 418 -10.56 -5.79 -11.79
C ILE A 418 -10.62 -5.74 -13.33
N GLY A 419 -9.95 -4.77 -13.96
CA GLY A 419 -9.84 -4.61 -15.41
C GLY A 419 -10.49 -3.35 -15.98
N ALA A 420 -10.89 -2.38 -15.14
CA ALA A 420 -11.29 -1.06 -15.62
C ALA A 420 -10.09 -0.31 -16.20
N ASN A 421 -10.35 0.52 -17.21
CA ASN A 421 -9.33 1.39 -17.78
C ASN A 421 -8.91 2.49 -16.78
N GLU A 422 -7.65 2.95 -16.87
CA GLU A 422 -7.08 3.99 -16.01
C GLU A 422 -7.88 5.31 -16.00
N SER A 423 -8.59 5.63 -17.10
CA SER A 423 -9.55 6.75 -17.15
C SER A 423 -10.60 6.75 -16.05
N ILE A 424 -10.83 5.63 -15.36
CA ILE A 424 -11.71 5.58 -14.18
C ILE A 424 -11.22 6.47 -13.03
N LEU A 425 -9.92 6.79 -12.98
CA LEU A 425 -9.35 7.70 -11.99
C LEU A 425 -9.97 9.10 -12.09
N GLU A 426 -10.33 9.54 -13.30
CA GLU A 426 -10.93 10.85 -13.60
C GLU A 426 -12.47 10.85 -13.56
N LYS A 427 -13.11 9.68 -13.48
CA LYS A 427 -14.57 9.59 -13.46
C LYS A 427 -15.14 10.19 -12.17
N ASP A 428 -16.05 11.15 -12.27
CA ASP A 428 -16.81 11.62 -11.12
C ASP A 428 -17.77 10.54 -10.62
N ILE A 429 -17.72 10.27 -9.32
CA ILE A 429 -18.56 9.29 -8.65
C ILE A 429 -19.23 10.00 -7.49
N ASN A 430 -20.56 10.04 -7.50
CA ASN A 430 -21.35 10.68 -6.47
C ASN A 430 -22.16 9.63 -5.71
N ILE A 431 -21.70 9.29 -4.51
CA ILE A 431 -22.37 8.35 -3.61
C ILE A 431 -22.55 8.99 -2.23
N ALA A 432 -23.56 8.53 -1.49
CA ALA A 432 -23.81 9.03 -0.14
C ALA A 432 -22.66 8.68 0.82
N ASP A 433 -22.31 9.61 1.71
CA ASP A 433 -21.32 9.37 2.76
C ASP A 433 -21.94 8.65 3.96
N GLY A 434 -21.87 7.33 3.93
CA GLY A 434 -22.44 6.44 4.94
C GLY A 434 -21.68 6.36 6.26
N LEU A 435 -20.49 6.97 6.39
CA LEU A 435 -19.65 6.87 7.60
C LEU A 435 -19.70 8.12 8.49
N THR A 436 -20.66 9.00 8.23
CA THR A 436 -20.85 10.29 8.94
C THR A 436 -21.63 10.18 10.25
N PHE A 437 -22.11 8.99 10.63
CA PHE A 437 -22.96 8.80 11.81
C PHE A 437 -22.19 8.93 13.13
N ASN A 438 -20.88 8.63 13.13
CA ASN A 438 -20.00 8.74 14.28
C ASN A 438 -18.72 9.48 13.86
N VAL A 439 -18.55 10.70 14.34
CA VAL A 439 -17.43 11.60 14.01
C VAL A 439 -16.71 12.01 15.28
N TRP A 440 -15.44 11.62 15.36
CA TRP A 440 -14.51 12.06 16.38
C TRP A 440 -13.92 13.42 15.97
N PRO A 441 -13.88 14.41 16.88
CA PRO A 441 -13.29 15.70 16.55
C PRO A 441 -11.77 15.60 16.49
N VAL A 442 -11.16 16.38 15.62
CA VAL A 442 -9.73 16.69 15.74
C VAL A 442 -9.60 17.75 16.83
N TYR A 443 -8.87 17.45 17.90
CA TYR A 443 -8.68 18.38 19.00
C TYR A 443 -7.97 19.66 18.51
N PRO A 444 -8.28 20.85 19.07
CA PRO A 444 -7.73 22.12 18.61
C PRO A 444 -6.20 22.10 18.45
N GLU A 445 -5.49 21.56 19.43
CA GLU A 445 -4.02 21.47 19.47
C GLU A 445 -3.46 20.59 18.34
N ILE A 446 -4.19 19.54 17.96
CA ILE A 446 -3.82 18.62 16.88
C ILE A 446 -4.14 19.25 15.53
N ALA A 447 -5.29 19.92 15.41
CA ALA A 447 -5.67 20.65 14.22
C ALA A 447 -4.64 21.75 13.91
N ASP A 448 -4.26 22.54 14.91
CA ASP A 448 -3.25 23.59 14.79
C ASP A 448 -1.88 23.02 14.37
N PHE A 449 -1.42 21.91 15.00
CA PHE A 449 -0.15 21.27 14.65
C PHE A 449 -0.10 20.80 13.19
N TYR A 450 -1.19 20.22 12.68
CA TYR A 450 -1.26 19.75 11.29
C TYR A 450 -1.76 20.83 10.31
N ALA A 451 -1.95 22.08 10.75
CA ALA A 451 -2.52 23.17 9.96
C ALA A 451 -3.87 22.81 9.30
N LEU A 452 -4.73 22.10 10.04
CA LEU A 452 -6.06 21.70 9.60
C LEU A 452 -7.11 22.71 10.09
N PRO A 453 -8.14 23.01 9.28
CA PRO A 453 -9.25 23.83 9.74
C PRO A 453 -10.16 23.06 10.71
N GLY A 454 -10.78 23.78 11.65
CA GLY A 454 -11.95 23.29 12.39
C GLY A 454 -11.67 22.36 13.56
N GLY A 455 -10.59 22.58 14.31
CA GLY A 455 -10.36 21.90 15.59
C GLY A 455 -11.48 22.14 16.60
N SER A 456 -11.89 21.11 17.35
CA SER A 456 -12.99 21.20 18.30
C SER A 456 -12.95 20.13 19.39
N TYR A 457 -13.81 20.29 20.40
CA TYR A 457 -14.14 19.27 21.40
C TYR A 457 -15.62 18.92 21.27
N ASP A 458 -16.03 18.56 20.06
CA ASP A 458 -17.43 18.35 19.69
C ASP A 458 -17.59 16.97 19.02
N TRP A 459 -18.11 16.00 19.77
CA TRP A 459 -18.28 14.62 19.29
C TRP A 459 -19.67 14.44 18.69
N LYS A 460 -19.73 13.96 17.45
CA LYS A 460 -20.98 13.43 16.90
C LYS A 460 -21.00 11.94 17.15
N ILE A 461 -21.81 11.50 18.11
CA ILE A 461 -21.83 10.09 18.55
C ILE A 461 -22.92 9.26 17.85
N SER A 462 -23.93 9.92 17.28
CA SER A 462 -24.91 9.31 16.38
C SER A 462 -25.47 10.33 15.39
N ILE A 463 -26.36 9.90 14.50
CA ILE A 463 -27.06 10.80 13.57
C ILE A 463 -27.83 11.90 14.31
N GLN A 464 -28.46 11.58 15.45
CA GLN A 464 -29.27 12.53 16.22
C GLN A 464 -28.57 13.11 17.46
N LYS A 465 -27.39 12.61 17.84
CA LYS A 465 -26.76 12.98 19.11
C LYS A 465 -25.35 13.52 18.90
N LYS A 466 -25.13 14.72 19.45
CA LYS A 466 -23.85 15.39 19.53
C LYS A 466 -23.58 15.73 21.00
N ILE A 467 -22.34 15.56 21.45
CA ILE A 467 -21.85 16.04 22.73
C ILE A 467 -20.90 17.20 22.42
N CYS A 468 -21.25 18.40 22.87
CA CYS A 468 -20.45 19.59 22.65
C CYS A 468 -19.74 19.95 23.95
N GLY A 469 -18.43 20.13 23.89
CA GLY A 469 -17.60 20.43 25.06
C GLY A 469 -16.91 19.20 25.65
N LEU A 470 -15.66 19.41 26.06
CA LEU A 470 -14.81 18.37 26.64
C LEU A 470 -15.36 17.83 27.96
N LYS A 471 -15.86 18.73 28.82
CA LYS A 471 -16.37 18.35 30.15
C LYS A 471 -17.57 17.42 30.02
N GLU A 472 -18.54 17.79 29.18
CA GLU A 472 -19.74 17.02 28.89
C GLU A 472 -19.40 15.64 28.31
N TYR A 473 -18.36 15.56 27.47
CA TYR A 473 -17.87 14.30 26.93
C TYR A 473 -17.26 13.40 28.01
N ILE A 474 -16.40 13.96 28.88
CA ILE A 474 -15.79 13.21 30.00
C ILE A 474 -16.87 12.68 30.95
N GLU A 475 -17.84 13.52 31.33
CA GLU A 475 -18.97 13.11 32.18
C GLU A 475 -19.77 11.98 31.51
N SER A 476 -20.03 12.08 30.21
CA SER A 476 -20.69 11.02 29.46
C SER A 476 -19.88 9.72 29.45
N CYS A 477 -18.56 9.77 29.31
CA CYS A 477 -17.70 8.58 29.42
C CYS A 477 -17.86 7.92 30.78
N PHE A 478 -17.71 8.70 31.87
CA PHE A 478 -17.73 8.18 33.23
C PHE A 478 -19.10 7.60 33.60
N ASN A 479 -20.18 8.25 33.16
CA ASN A 479 -21.54 7.74 33.37
C ASN A 479 -21.74 6.41 32.65
N VAL A 480 -21.32 6.30 31.38
CA VAL A 480 -21.41 5.04 30.62
C VAL A 480 -20.62 3.90 31.28
N TYR A 481 -19.45 4.19 31.86
CA TYR A 481 -18.67 3.19 32.59
C TYR A 481 -19.34 2.75 33.89
N LYS A 482 -19.91 3.70 34.65
CA LYS A 482 -20.67 3.43 35.89
C LYS A 482 -21.95 2.65 35.62
N GLU A 483 -22.72 3.03 34.60
CA GLU A 483 -23.98 2.37 34.20
C GLU A 483 -23.77 0.91 33.78
N GLN A 484 -22.65 0.63 33.12
CA GLN A 484 -22.25 -0.75 32.77
C GLN A 484 -21.71 -1.54 33.95
N GLY A 485 -21.55 -0.94 35.14
CA GLY A 485 -20.98 -1.59 36.32
C GLY A 485 -19.54 -2.04 36.09
N LEU A 486 -18.76 -1.29 35.32
CA LEU A 486 -17.38 -1.68 35.01
C LEU A 486 -16.48 -1.52 36.23
N GLU A 487 -15.89 -2.63 36.66
CA GLU A 487 -14.80 -2.59 37.64
C GLU A 487 -13.56 -1.95 37.01
N ARG A 488 -13.01 -0.93 37.66
CA ARG A 488 -11.89 -0.13 37.13
C ARG A 488 -10.69 -0.97 36.71
N HIS A 489 -10.39 -2.02 37.48
CA HIS A 489 -9.28 -2.93 37.20
C HIS A 489 -9.56 -3.91 36.06
N ASP A 490 -10.81 -4.05 35.62
CA ASP A 490 -11.20 -4.96 34.54
C ASP A 490 -11.16 -4.28 33.16
N ILE A 491 -10.82 -3.00 33.07
CA ILE A 491 -10.75 -2.27 31.80
C ILE A 491 -9.33 -2.31 31.25
N LYS A 492 -9.16 -2.67 29.97
CA LYS A 492 -7.86 -2.69 29.29
C LYS A 492 -7.90 -1.99 27.93
N PHE A 493 -6.82 -1.27 27.63
CA PHE A 493 -6.61 -0.68 26.30
C PHE A 493 -6.41 -1.78 25.25
N HIS A 494 -7.09 -1.66 24.12
CA HIS A 494 -6.86 -2.56 23.00
C HIS A 494 -5.72 -2.01 22.11
N GLY A 495 -4.64 -2.79 21.97
CA GLY A 495 -3.55 -2.48 21.04
C GLY A 495 -2.69 -1.26 21.40
N ARG A 496 -2.71 -0.80 22.65
CA ARG A 496 -1.84 0.28 23.16
C ARG A 496 -1.22 -0.07 24.51
N ASP A 497 -0.02 0.47 24.72
CA ASP A 497 0.69 0.37 25.99
C ASP A 497 0.16 1.41 26.99
N GLU A 498 -0.55 0.93 27.99
CA GLU A 498 -1.13 1.78 29.05
C GLU A 498 -0.05 2.36 29.98
N SER A 499 1.11 1.71 30.09
CA SER A 499 2.19 2.19 30.99
C SER A 499 2.76 3.55 30.58
N VAL A 500 2.59 3.93 29.32
CA VAL A 500 2.92 5.27 28.81
C VAL A 500 2.03 6.33 29.48
N TYR A 501 0.74 6.03 29.64
CA TYR A 501 -0.23 6.93 30.27
C TYR A 501 0.02 7.03 31.78
N ASP A 502 0.32 5.92 32.46
CA ASP A 502 0.70 5.95 33.88
C ASP A 502 1.93 6.83 34.12
N ARG A 503 2.95 6.71 33.26
CA ARG A 503 4.20 7.47 33.38
C ARG A 503 3.99 8.97 33.18
N ILE A 504 3.11 9.36 32.26
CA ILE A 504 2.93 10.75 31.85
C ILE A 504 1.83 11.44 32.66
N LEU A 505 0.66 10.80 32.80
CA LEU A 505 -0.50 11.38 33.45
C LEU A 505 -0.48 11.20 34.97
N GLY A 506 0.10 10.11 35.48
CA GLY A 506 0.17 9.82 36.92
C GLY A 506 0.75 10.97 37.74
N PRO A 507 1.97 11.47 37.42
CA PRO A 507 2.57 12.59 38.14
C PRO A 507 1.75 13.89 38.07
N ILE A 508 1.06 14.14 36.95
CA ILE A 508 0.25 15.34 36.73
C ILE A 508 -1.03 15.27 37.57
N ALA A 509 -1.66 14.10 37.61
CA ALA A 509 -2.89 13.83 38.34
C ALA A 509 -2.69 13.58 39.85
N GLY A 510 -1.45 13.50 40.32
CA GLY A 510 -1.15 13.13 41.71
C GLY A 510 -1.46 11.67 42.05
N VAL A 511 -1.52 10.80 41.03
CA VAL A 511 -1.69 9.36 41.20
C VAL A 511 -0.31 8.75 41.42
N GLY A 512 -0.03 8.38 42.67
CA GLY A 512 1.22 7.69 43.05
C GLY A 512 1.23 6.24 42.54
N LYS A 513 2.43 5.73 42.23
CA LYS A 513 2.64 4.31 41.90
C LYS A 513 2.31 3.38 43.05
#